data_AF-A0A972V3I7-F1
#
_entry.id   AF-A0A972V3I7-F1
#
_cell.length_a   1.000
_cell.length_b   1.000
_cell.length_c   1.000
_cell.angle_alpha   90.00
_cell.angle_beta   90.00
_cell.angle_gamma   90.00
#
_symmetry.space_group_name_H-M   'P 1'
#
loop_
_entity.id
_entity.type
_entity.pdbx_description
1 polymer ?
#
loop_
_entity_poly.entity_id
_entity_poly.type
_entity_poly.pdbx_seq_one_letter_code
_entity_poly.pdbx_strand_id
1 'polypeptide(L)'
;MSDGKAGHLNQGMAVAEMVEEALGSRLKARGIKERPIVKIRVVEIRFKNAFARMLLDASSLFASSWCQGCLRCLRFLLKKESFDKIKNQYADIVISCGASTVGAGIFLKYENNAKSAVIMKPGLGRSRKTNLVILPRHDAPKKVRLNMIITEAAPNRIQPGHKKGSGIGLLIGGDAKNFKLKREEVEKVINGVLKIAEEMNQDIFVTTSRRTSSEIDSLLKNRLANHRCCKLLVIAKEANPEGTVRKILDSSEVVIVSPESISMISEAASSGRYVVVFKRSSMSKGKYEKSIANLQSHGYIKSAAPDEIYNTLRCFLTEKPHIKKIEDREKIIKRLEVVI
;
A
#
# COMPACT_ATOMS: atom_id res chain seq x y z
N MET A 1 -4.10 1.86 -13.52
CA MET A 1 -4.26 3.33 -13.46
C MET A 1 -3.79 3.83 -12.11
N SER A 2 -3.00 4.91 -12.10
CA SER A 2 -2.41 5.50 -10.89
C SER A 2 -2.88 6.94 -10.70
N ASP A 3 -3.05 7.36 -9.44
CA ASP A 3 -3.32 8.75 -9.06
C ASP A 3 -2.04 9.55 -8.73
N GLY A 4 -0.87 9.00 -9.05
CA GLY A 4 0.45 9.62 -8.82
C GLY A 4 1.05 9.36 -7.44
N LYS A 5 0.33 8.71 -6.52
CA LYS A 5 0.86 8.37 -5.19
C LYS A 5 1.60 7.04 -5.21
N ALA A 6 2.84 7.02 -4.73
CA ALA A 6 3.68 5.82 -4.74
C ALA A 6 3.05 4.60 -4.03
N GLY A 7 2.44 4.80 -2.86
CA GLY A 7 1.77 3.70 -2.15
C GLY A 7 0.57 3.12 -2.91
N HIS A 8 -0.19 3.97 -3.60
CA HIS A 8 -1.29 3.52 -4.47
C HIS A 8 -0.76 2.81 -5.72
N LEU A 9 0.32 3.32 -6.31
CA LEU A 9 0.97 2.65 -7.43
C LEU A 9 1.44 1.25 -7.03
N ASN A 10 2.07 1.10 -5.87
CA ASN A 10 2.52 -0.19 -5.37
C ASN A 10 1.35 -1.17 -5.15
N GLN A 11 0.23 -0.69 -4.60
CA GLN A 11 -1.00 -1.49 -4.48
C GLN A 11 -1.55 -1.92 -5.84
N GLY A 12 -1.60 -1.00 -6.82
CA GLY A 12 -2.03 -1.29 -8.19
C GLY A 12 -1.16 -2.35 -8.86
N MET A 13 0.17 -2.24 -8.71
CA MET A 13 1.11 -3.22 -9.23
C MET A 13 0.97 -4.57 -8.55
N ALA A 14 0.79 -4.58 -7.22
CA ALA A 14 0.54 -5.82 -6.48
C ALA A 14 -0.66 -6.56 -7.06
N VAL A 15 -1.82 -5.91 -7.18
CA VAL A 15 -3.03 -6.53 -7.74
C VAL A 15 -2.83 -6.95 -9.20
N ALA A 16 -2.05 -6.22 -10.00
CA ALA A 16 -1.73 -6.63 -11.36
C ALA A 16 -0.91 -7.94 -11.40
N GLU A 17 0.05 -8.11 -10.49
CA GLU A 17 0.79 -9.37 -10.32
C GLU A 17 -0.14 -10.49 -9.80
N MET A 18 -1.11 -10.19 -8.92
CA MET A 18 -2.12 -11.18 -8.48
C MET A 18 -3.05 -11.62 -9.63
N VAL A 19 -3.33 -10.71 -10.58
CA VAL A 19 -4.09 -11.03 -11.79
C VAL A 19 -3.34 -12.02 -12.68
N GLU A 20 -2.04 -11.78 -12.90
CA GLU A 20 -1.19 -12.70 -13.67
C GLU A 20 -1.14 -14.09 -13.03
N GLU A 21 -1.03 -14.14 -11.70
CA GLU A 21 -1.05 -15.40 -10.95
C GLU A 21 -2.40 -16.11 -11.04
N ALA A 22 -3.52 -15.39 -10.87
CA ALA A 22 -4.86 -15.94 -11.00
C ALA A 22 -5.11 -16.53 -12.42
N LEU A 23 -4.66 -15.81 -13.45
CA LEU A 23 -4.71 -16.30 -14.83
C LEU A 23 -3.87 -17.56 -15.03
N GLY A 24 -2.65 -17.57 -14.47
CA GLY A 24 -1.77 -18.74 -14.51
C GLY A 24 -2.38 -19.97 -13.84
N SER A 25 -2.97 -19.82 -12.65
CA SER A 25 -3.68 -20.89 -11.93
C SER A 25 -4.86 -21.44 -12.74
N ARG A 26 -5.65 -20.55 -13.35
CA ARG A 26 -6.80 -20.94 -14.17
C ARG A 26 -6.40 -21.67 -15.46
N LEU A 27 -5.32 -21.27 -16.10
CA LEU A 27 -4.80 -21.96 -17.29
C LEU A 27 -4.23 -23.35 -16.94
N LYS A 28 -3.50 -23.46 -15.84
CA LYS A 28 -3.03 -24.76 -15.32
C LYS A 28 -4.18 -25.71 -15.02
N ALA A 29 -5.25 -25.23 -14.39
CA ALA A 29 -6.45 -26.03 -14.12
C ALA A 29 -7.14 -26.54 -15.40
N ARG A 30 -6.92 -25.87 -16.54
CA ARG A 30 -7.39 -26.28 -17.88
C ARG A 30 -6.39 -27.16 -18.64
N GLY A 31 -5.29 -27.58 -18.00
CA GLY A 31 -4.26 -28.41 -18.61
C GLY A 31 -3.24 -27.65 -19.49
N ILE A 32 -3.31 -26.32 -19.54
CA ILE A 32 -2.37 -25.49 -20.31
C ILE A 32 -1.14 -25.24 -19.43
N LYS A 33 0.03 -25.77 -19.85
CA LYS A 33 1.30 -25.69 -19.10
C LYS A 33 2.00 -24.34 -19.27
N GLU A 34 1.73 -23.63 -20.35
CA GLU A 34 2.36 -22.35 -20.65
C GLU A 34 1.86 -21.23 -19.73
N ARG A 35 2.78 -20.34 -19.33
CA ARG A 35 2.42 -19.17 -18.52
C ARG A 35 1.77 -18.11 -19.41
N PRO A 36 0.73 -17.41 -18.92
CA PRO A 36 0.12 -16.33 -19.69
C PRO A 36 1.13 -15.20 -19.90
N ILE A 37 1.21 -14.67 -21.12
CA ILE A 37 1.98 -13.45 -21.40
C ILE A 37 1.13 -12.27 -20.95
N VAL A 38 1.41 -11.72 -19.77
CA VAL A 38 0.67 -10.58 -19.22
C VAL A 38 1.48 -9.30 -19.37
N LYS A 39 0.98 -8.37 -20.19
CA LYS A 39 1.61 -7.05 -20.36
C LYS A 39 0.99 -6.03 -19.42
N ILE A 40 1.68 -5.72 -18.32
CA ILE A 40 1.24 -4.71 -17.36
C ILE A 40 1.66 -3.32 -17.86
N ARG A 41 0.68 -2.42 -18.04
CA ARG A 41 0.93 -1.01 -18.38
C ARG A 41 0.41 -0.08 -17.29
N VAL A 42 1.28 0.80 -16.79
CA VAL A 42 0.91 1.81 -15.79
C VAL A 42 0.65 3.13 -16.51
N VAL A 43 -0.55 3.68 -16.30
CA VAL A 43 -0.90 5.03 -16.75
C VAL A 43 -1.30 5.88 -15.55
N GLU A 44 -0.61 7.01 -15.39
CA GLU A 44 -0.97 8.05 -14.42
C GLU A 44 -2.06 8.97 -14.99
N ILE A 45 -3.14 9.14 -14.23
CA ILE A 45 -4.32 9.89 -14.65
C ILE A 45 -4.29 11.27 -14.01
N ARG A 46 -4.07 12.28 -14.85
CA ARG A 46 -4.09 13.69 -14.47
C ARG A 46 -5.29 14.39 -15.09
N PHE A 47 -6.05 15.07 -14.23
CA PHE A 47 -7.19 15.89 -14.64
C PHE A 47 -6.73 17.31 -14.94
N LYS A 48 -7.49 18.02 -15.79
CA LYS A 48 -7.23 19.44 -16.07
C LYS A 48 -7.38 20.31 -14.82
N ASN A 49 -8.41 20.05 -14.02
CA ASN A 49 -8.69 20.70 -12.75
C ASN A 49 -9.60 19.83 -11.86
N ALA A 50 -9.89 20.28 -10.64
CA ALA A 50 -10.73 19.54 -9.69
C ALA A 50 -12.19 19.40 -10.17
N PHE A 51 -12.71 20.41 -10.88
CA PHE A 51 -14.05 20.38 -11.46
C PHE A 51 -14.17 19.31 -12.56
N ALA A 52 -13.18 19.19 -13.44
CA ALA A 52 -13.14 18.18 -14.48
C ALA A 52 -13.14 16.75 -13.92
N ARG A 53 -12.45 16.55 -12.79
CA ARG A 53 -12.52 15.30 -12.03
C ARG A 53 -13.93 15.03 -11.53
N MET A 54 -14.55 16.01 -10.88
CA MET A 54 -15.92 15.87 -10.36
C MET A 54 -16.92 15.55 -11.48
N LEU A 55 -16.81 16.24 -12.62
CA LEU A 55 -17.62 15.95 -13.80
C LEU A 55 -17.42 14.52 -14.27
N LEU A 56 -16.18 14.04 -14.42
CA LEU A 56 -15.93 12.67 -14.87
C LEU A 56 -16.50 11.64 -13.87
N ASP A 57 -16.33 11.90 -12.58
CA ASP A 57 -16.86 11.05 -11.52
C ASP A 57 -18.40 10.98 -11.56
N ALA A 58 -19.09 12.08 -11.86
CA ALA A 58 -20.54 12.12 -12.06
C ALA A 58 -20.96 11.41 -13.36
N SER A 59 -20.31 11.72 -14.49
CA SER A 59 -20.59 11.11 -15.79
C SER A 59 -20.38 9.59 -15.78
N SER A 60 -19.43 9.09 -14.99
CA SER A 60 -19.15 7.65 -14.89
C SER A 60 -20.30 6.83 -14.29
N LEU A 61 -21.28 7.46 -13.61
CA LEU A 61 -22.49 6.79 -13.14
C LEU A 61 -23.39 6.38 -14.32
N PHE A 62 -23.38 7.17 -15.39
CA PHE A 62 -24.17 6.97 -16.60
C PHE A 62 -23.39 6.22 -17.69
N ALA A 63 -22.08 6.05 -17.52
CA ALA A 63 -21.26 5.28 -18.45
C ALA A 63 -21.80 3.84 -18.61
N SER A 64 -21.86 3.40 -19.86
CA SER A 64 -22.33 2.08 -20.29
C SER A 64 -21.60 1.66 -21.57
N SER A 65 -21.91 0.48 -22.11
CA SER A 65 -21.44 0.02 -23.42
C SER A 65 -21.84 0.95 -24.57
N TRP A 66 -22.84 1.80 -24.38
CA TRP A 66 -23.29 2.78 -25.38
C TRP A 66 -22.30 3.94 -25.55
N CYS A 67 -21.34 4.09 -24.62
CA CYS A 67 -20.29 5.08 -24.70
C CYS A 67 -19.05 4.60 -25.48
N GLN A 68 -19.05 3.36 -25.97
CA GLN A 68 -17.92 2.75 -26.67
C GLN A 68 -17.58 3.49 -27.98
N GLY A 69 -16.29 3.71 -28.23
CA GLY A 69 -15.76 4.40 -29.41
C GLY A 69 -15.80 5.93 -29.32
N CYS A 70 -16.42 6.51 -28.29
CA CYS A 70 -16.59 7.96 -28.20
C CYS A 70 -15.38 8.62 -27.52
N LEU A 71 -14.92 8.10 -26.38
CA LEU A 71 -13.84 8.63 -25.51
C LEU A 71 -13.85 10.16 -25.25
N ARG A 72 -14.90 10.89 -25.66
CA ARG A 72 -14.98 12.36 -25.62
C ARG A 72 -14.88 12.87 -24.20
N CYS A 73 -15.58 12.24 -23.25
CA CYS A 73 -15.52 12.60 -21.84
C CYS A 73 -14.07 12.58 -21.31
N LEU A 74 -13.30 11.54 -21.65
CA LEU A 74 -11.90 11.44 -21.23
C LEU A 74 -11.03 12.51 -21.92
N ARG A 75 -11.25 12.75 -23.22
CA ARG A 75 -10.53 13.78 -23.98
C ARG A 75 -10.73 15.19 -23.42
N PHE A 76 -11.96 15.51 -23.00
CA PHE A 76 -12.28 16.84 -22.48
C PHE A 76 -11.81 17.05 -21.05
N LEU A 77 -11.79 16.02 -20.21
CA LEU A 77 -11.60 16.15 -18.76
C LEU A 77 -10.17 15.81 -18.28
N LEU A 78 -9.43 15.00 -19.04
CA LEU A 78 -8.04 14.64 -18.73
C LEU A 78 -7.05 15.63 -19.36
N LYS A 79 -5.84 15.71 -18.78
CA LYS A 79 -4.70 16.37 -19.44
C LYS A 79 -4.33 15.59 -20.71
N LYS A 80 -3.84 16.31 -21.73
CA LYS A 80 -3.47 15.74 -23.04
C LYS A 80 -2.51 14.55 -22.89
N GLU A 81 -1.47 14.68 -22.07
CA GLU A 81 -0.50 13.62 -21.77
C GLU A 81 -1.16 12.33 -21.24
N SER A 82 -2.13 12.44 -20.32
CA SER A 82 -2.83 11.28 -19.78
C SER A 82 -3.80 10.68 -20.80
N PHE A 83 -4.47 11.52 -21.60
CA PHE A 83 -5.39 11.06 -22.64
C PHE A 83 -4.67 10.34 -23.77
N ASP A 84 -3.54 10.88 -24.25
CA ASP A 84 -2.77 10.27 -25.33
C ASP A 84 -2.19 8.90 -24.93
N LYS A 85 -1.88 8.72 -23.63
CA LYS A 85 -1.45 7.42 -23.08
C LYS A 85 -2.56 6.37 -22.99
N ILE A 86 -3.84 6.75 -23.03
CA ILE A 86 -4.97 5.80 -22.92
C ILE A 86 -5.71 5.56 -24.24
N LYS A 87 -5.77 6.56 -25.12
CA LYS A 87 -6.65 6.52 -26.32
C LYS A 87 -6.36 5.37 -27.29
N ASN A 88 -5.11 4.93 -27.36
CA ASN A 88 -4.65 3.86 -28.27
C ASN A 88 -4.20 2.62 -27.49
N GLN A 89 -4.70 2.43 -26.26
CA GLN A 89 -4.34 1.30 -25.42
C GLN A 89 -5.56 0.43 -25.14
N TYR A 90 -5.54 -0.75 -25.75
CA TYR A 90 -6.48 -1.81 -25.40
C TYR A 90 -6.01 -2.52 -24.13
N ALA A 91 -6.96 -2.94 -23.30
CA ALA A 91 -6.69 -3.69 -22.08
C ALA A 91 -7.86 -4.62 -21.77
N ASP A 92 -7.58 -5.89 -21.51
CA ASP A 92 -8.58 -6.87 -21.08
C ASP A 92 -9.02 -6.66 -19.63
N ILE A 93 -8.15 -6.04 -18.83
CA ILE A 93 -8.38 -5.77 -17.40
C ILE A 93 -7.92 -4.35 -17.05
N VAL A 94 -8.83 -3.58 -16.46
CA VAL A 94 -8.57 -2.22 -15.97
C VAL A 94 -8.49 -2.23 -14.45
N ILE A 95 -7.30 -1.96 -13.92
CA ILE A 95 -7.07 -1.80 -12.47
C ILE A 95 -7.03 -0.31 -12.12
N SER A 96 -7.94 0.15 -11.26
CA SER A 96 -7.99 1.53 -10.78
C SER A 96 -7.56 1.58 -9.31
N CYS A 97 -6.41 2.20 -9.04
CA CYS A 97 -5.98 2.49 -7.66
C CYS A 97 -6.05 4.00 -7.40
N GLY A 98 -6.85 4.38 -6.40
CA GLY A 98 -7.15 5.78 -6.13
C GLY A 98 -8.58 6.11 -6.54
N ALA A 99 -9.37 6.68 -5.63
CA ALA A 99 -10.75 7.10 -5.92
C ALA A 99 -10.85 8.04 -7.14
N SER A 100 -9.80 8.82 -7.43
CA SER A 100 -9.70 9.70 -8.61
C SER A 100 -9.74 8.95 -9.93
N THR A 101 -9.23 7.72 -9.95
CA THR A 101 -9.00 6.97 -11.19
C THR A 101 -10.21 6.12 -11.57
N VAL A 102 -11.17 5.95 -10.65
CA VAL A 102 -12.31 5.05 -10.82
C VAL A 102 -13.23 5.50 -11.94
N GLY A 103 -13.56 6.80 -12.02
CA GLY A 103 -14.39 7.32 -13.10
C GLY A 103 -13.80 7.03 -14.47
N ALA A 104 -12.52 7.36 -14.67
CA ALA A 104 -11.80 7.05 -15.90
C ALA A 104 -11.68 5.54 -16.17
N GLY A 105 -11.48 4.73 -15.14
CA GLY A 105 -11.43 3.27 -15.25
C GLY A 105 -12.74 2.64 -15.68
N ILE A 106 -13.88 3.20 -15.27
CA ILE A 106 -15.21 2.75 -15.73
C ILE A 106 -15.38 3.04 -17.23
N PHE A 107 -14.98 4.22 -17.70
CA PHE A 107 -15.04 4.52 -19.14
C PHE A 107 -14.15 3.57 -19.95
N LEU A 108 -12.90 3.35 -19.52
CA LEU A 108 -11.99 2.43 -20.22
C LEU A 108 -12.45 0.98 -20.17
N LYS A 109 -13.11 0.57 -19.09
CA LYS A 109 -13.74 -0.75 -18.99
C LYS A 109 -14.76 -0.95 -20.11
N TYR A 110 -15.67 0.02 -20.30
CA TYR A 110 -16.69 -0.08 -21.33
C TYR A 110 -16.10 0.07 -22.74
N GLU A 111 -15.13 0.98 -22.93
CA GLU A 111 -14.44 1.17 -24.21
C GLU A 111 -13.78 -0.13 -24.70
N ASN A 112 -13.04 -0.79 -23.83
CA ASN A 112 -12.23 -1.98 -24.16
C ASN A 112 -13.01 -3.29 -23.98
N ASN A 113 -14.30 -3.25 -23.59
CA ASN A 113 -15.04 -4.42 -23.13
C ASN A 113 -14.28 -5.25 -22.05
N ALA A 114 -13.58 -4.55 -21.17
CA ALA A 114 -12.66 -5.12 -20.19
C ALA A 114 -13.35 -5.55 -18.90
N LYS A 115 -12.69 -6.40 -18.11
CA LYS A 115 -12.98 -6.53 -16.67
C LYS A 115 -12.37 -5.36 -15.91
N SER A 116 -12.92 -5.01 -14.75
CA SER A 116 -12.33 -3.97 -13.89
C SER A 116 -12.21 -4.35 -12.42
N ALA A 117 -11.08 -3.99 -11.83
CA ALA A 117 -10.82 -4.10 -10.40
C ALA A 117 -10.48 -2.72 -9.82
N VAL A 118 -11.15 -2.33 -8.74
CA VAL A 118 -10.85 -1.09 -8.02
C VAL A 118 -10.23 -1.42 -6.68
N ILE A 119 -9.14 -0.74 -6.36
CA ILE A 119 -8.51 -0.79 -5.04
C ILE A 119 -8.93 0.46 -4.29
N MET A 120 -9.49 0.28 -3.08
CA MET A 120 -10.17 1.26 -2.22
C MET A 120 -11.62 1.56 -2.57
N LYS A 121 -12.28 2.36 -1.72
CA LYS A 121 -13.69 2.72 -1.87
C LYS A 121 -13.93 3.47 -3.21
N PRO A 122 -14.74 2.93 -4.15
CA PRO A 122 -14.92 3.51 -5.47
C PRO A 122 -15.77 4.79 -5.51
N GLY A 123 -16.20 5.32 -4.35
CA GLY A 123 -17.18 6.40 -4.24
C GLY A 123 -18.62 5.93 -4.52
N LEU A 124 -19.60 6.83 -4.35
CA LEU A 124 -21.02 6.51 -4.41
C LEU A 124 -21.44 6.01 -5.81
N GLY A 125 -22.33 5.01 -5.86
CA GLY A 125 -22.91 4.47 -7.10
C GLY A 125 -21.97 3.60 -7.96
N ARG A 126 -20.68 3.92 -8.00
CA ARG A 126 -19.70 3.34 -8.94
C ARG A 126 -19.35 1.87 -8.70
N SER A 127 -19.49 1.38 -7.47
CA SER A 127 -19.26 -0.05 -7.17
C SER A 127 -20.11 -1.00 -8.04
N ARG A 128 -21.28 -0.60 -8.54
CA ARG A 128 -22.12 -1.44 -9.42
C ARG A 128 -21.58 -1.55 -10.85
N LYS A 129 -20.69 -0.63 -11.24
CA LYS A 129 -20.09 -0.56 -12.58
C LYS A 129 -18.75 -1.29 -12.65
N THR A 130 -18.24 -1.79 -11.53
CA THR A 130 -16.94 -2.45 -11.39
C THR A 130 -17.10 -3.95 -11.16
N ASN A 131 -16.23 -4.78 -11.74
CA ASN A 131 -16.33 -6.24 -11.57
C ASN A 131 -15.83 -6.70 -10.19
N LEU A 132 -14.79 -6.05 -9.67
CA LEU A 132 -14.24 -6.31 -8.34
C LEU A 132 -13.89 -5.00 -7.62
N VAL A 133 -14.16 -4.94 -6.32
CA VAL A 133 -13.74 -3.87 -5.42
C VAL A 133 -12.95 -4.48 -4.27
N ILE A 134 -11.66 -4.17 -4.20
CA ILE A 134 -10.75 -4.55 -3.11
C ILE A 134 -10.78 -3.43 -2.09
N LEU A 135 -11.49 -3.67 -0.98
CA LEU A 135 -11.88 -2.65 -0.02
C LEU A 135 -11.14 -2.84 1.32
N PRO A 136 -10.42 -1.83 1.81
CA PRO A 136 -9.86 -1.88 3.15
C PRO A 136 -10.96 -2.03 4.21
N ARG A 137 -10.72 -2.87 5.23
CA ARG A 137 -11.67 -3.14 6.32
C ARG A 137 -12.20 -1.88 7.00
N HIS A 138 -11.35 -0.87 7.22
CA HIS A 138 -11.74 0.39 7.86
C HIS A 138 -12.69 1.26 7.01
N ASP A 139 -12.78 1.00 5.70
CA ASP A 139 -13.67 1.66 4.75
C ASP A 139 -14.92 0.82 4.41
N ALA A 140 -15.00 -0.40 4.95
CA ALA A 140 -16.06 -1.35 4.64
C ALA A 140 -17.45 -0.86 5.12
N PRO A 141 -18.48 -0.87 4.26
CA PRO A 141 -19.85 -0.59 4.68
C PRO A 141 -20.41 -1.74 5.54
N LYS A 142 -21.49 -1.48 6.28
CA LYS A 142 -22.22 -2.51 7.05
C LYS A 142 -22.70 -3.68 6.16
N LYS A 143 -23.09 -3.39 4.92
CA LYS A 143 -23.54 -4.38 3.93
C LYS A 143 -22.50 -4.51 2.81
N VAL A 144 -21.80 -5.64 2.79
CA VAL A 144 -20.79 -5.99 1.79
C VAL A 144 -21.49 -6.59 0.58
N ARG A 145 -21.21 -6.06 -0.62
CA ARG A 145 -21.76 -6.61 -1.87
C ARG A 145 -20.92 -7.78 -2.36
N LEU A 146 -21.52 -8.66 -3.17
CA LEU A 146 -20.83 -9.82 -3.74
C LEU A 146 -19.56 -9.44 -4.51
N ASN A 147 -19.56 -8.31 -5.22
CA ASN A 147 -18.39 -7.84 -5.97
C ASN A 147 -17.34 -7.12 -5.11
N MET A 148 -17.48 -7.13 -3.79
CA MET A 148 -16.53 -6.53 -2.85
C MET A 148 -15.78 -7.62 -2.10
N ILE A 149 -14.47 -7.45 -1.98
CA ILE A 149 -13.62 -8.23 -1.10
C ILE A 149 -13.02 -7.30 -0.05
N ILE A 150 -13.03 -7.73 1.21
CA ILE A 150 -12.46 -6.94 2.29
C ILE A 150 -11.04 -7.43 2.55
N THR A 151 -10.11 -6.48 2.67
CA THR A 151 -8.72 -6.72 3.05
C THR A 151 -8.41 -6.06 4.40
N GLU A 152 -7.59 -6.71 5.21
CA GLU A 152 -7.10 -6.15 6.48
C GLU A 152 -6.04 -5.09 6.23
N ALA A 153 -5.12 -5.37 5.31
CA ALA A 153 -4.03 -4.51 4.88
C ALA A 153 -4.27 -3.98 3.46
N ALA A 154 -3.50 -2.96 3.08
CA ALA A 154 -3.43 -2.52 1.70
C ALA A 154 -2.73 -3.60 0.85
N PRO A 155 -3.24 -3.93 -0.36
CA PRO A 155 -2.58 -4.88 -1.24
C PRO A 155 -1.14 -4.51 -1.49
N ASN A 156 -0.22 -5.46 -1.40
CA ASN A 156 1.20 -5.19 -1.53
C ASN A 156 1.93 -6.41 -2.10
N ARG A 157 3.19 -6.20 -2.46
CA ARG A 157 4.05 -7.19 -3.14
C ARG A 157 4.92 -7.98 -2.17
N ILE A 158 4.81 -7.70 -0.87
CA ILE A 158 5.56 -8.42 0.15
C ILE A 158 4.91 -9.78 0.37
N GLN A 159 5.75 -10.80 0.36
CA GLN A 159 5.40 -12.15 0.75
C GLN A 159 6.36 -12.57 1.87
N PRO A 160 5.91 -13.36 2.85
CA PRO A 160 6.80 -13.85 3.90
C PRO A 160 7.95 -14.65 3.27
N GLY A 161 9.18 -14.15 3.40
CA GLY A 161 10.36 -14.86 2.95
C GLY A 161 10.66 -16.10 3.80
N HIS A 162 11.37 -17.07 3.23
CA HIS A 162 11.80 -18.27 3.95
C HIS A 162 12.87 -17.98 5.02
N LYS A 163 13.71 -16.96 4.81
CA LYS A 163 14.73 -16.51 5.78
C LYS A 163 14.24 -15.28 6.53
N LYS A 164 14.23 -15.38 7.86
CA LYS A 164 14.02 -14.26 8.76
C LYS A 164 15.38 -13.67 9.14
N GLY A 165 15.63 -12.42 8.79
CA GLY A 165 16.74 -11.67 9.36
C GLY A 165 16.50 -11.40 10.86
N SER A 166 17.55 -11.06 11.59
CA SER A 166 17.51 -10.87 13.05
C SER A 166 17.41 -9.40 13.47
N GLY A 167 17.66 -8.43 12.57
CA GLY A 167 17.81 -7.03 12.97
C GLY A 167 16.52 -6.27 13.25
N ILE A 168 16.67 -4.96 13.41
CA ILE A 168 15.61 -4.02 13.73
C ILE A 168 15.42 -3.06 12.54
N GLY A 169 14.25 -3.13 11.91
CA GLY A 169 13.90 -2.28 10.77
C GLY A 169 13.16 -1.02 11.22
N LEU A 170 13.58 0.16 10.77
CA LEU A 170 12.86 1.42 11.00
C LEU A 170 12.37 1.99 9.67
N LEU A 171 11.04 2.05 9.52
CA LEU A 171 10.37 2.63 8.36
C LEU A 171 9.74 3.98 8.76
N ILE A 172 10.48 5.05 8.52
CA ILE A 172 10.09 6.41 8.91
C ILE A 172 9.34 7.08 7.76
N GLY A 173 8.06 7.33 7.98
CA GLY A 173 7.20 8.08 7.07
C GLY A 173 7.48 9.57 7.12
N GLY A 174 6.43 10.38 7.00
CA GLY A 174 6.58 11.83 7.07
C GLY A 174 5.24 12.51 7.18
N ASP A 175 5.21 13.79 6.83
CA ASP A 175 3.98 14.56 6.93
C ASP A 175 2.92 14.04 5.95
N ALA A 176 1.67 14.05 6.40
CA ALA A 176 0.53 13.63 5.61
C ALA A 176 -0.66 14.57 5.86
N LYS A 177 -1.72 14.43 5.07
CA LYS A 177 -2.92 15.26 5.26
C LYS A 177 -3.45 15.06 6.69
N ASN A 178 -3.51 16.15 7.46
CA ASN A 178 -3.94 16.19 8.86
C ASN A 178 -3.05 15.38 9.83
N PHE A 179 -1.78 15.16 9.49
CA PHE A 179 -0.82 14.47 10.34
C PHE A 179 0.58 15.08 10.17
N LYS A 180 1.23 15.44 11.28
CA LYS A 180 2.60 15.94 11.31
C LYS A 180 3.47 14.98 12.11
N LEU A 181 4.57 14.51 11.52
CA LEU A 181 5.52 13.65 12.23
C LEU A 181 6.45 14.53 13.06
N LYS A 182 6.42 14.36 14.39
CA LYS A 182 7.20 15.20 15.31
C LYS A 182 8.61 14.64 15.49
N ARG A 183 9.61 15.52 15.41
CA ARG A 183 11.02 15.16 15.62
C ARG A 183 11.24 14.51 16.98
N GLU A 184 10.62 15.05 18.03
CA GLU A 184 10.79 14.57 19.41
C GLU A 184 10.25 13.14 19.58
N GLU A 185 9.24 12.76 18.81
CA GLU A 185 8.71 11.39 18.81
C GLU A 185 9.70 10.44 18.16
N VAL A 186 10.22 10.81 16.99
CA VAL A 186 11.22 10.00 16.27
C VAL A 186 12.49 9.86 17.10
N GLU A 187 12.92 10.91 17.81
CA GLU A 187 14.08 10.88 18.69
C GLU A 187 13.92 9.88 19.84
N LYS A 188 12.74 9.84 20.49
CA LYS A 188 12.44 8.83 21.52
C LYS A 188 12.48 7.40 20.96
N VAL A 189 11.92 7.19 19.77
CA VAL A 189 11.98 5.89 19.07
C VAL A 189 13.42 5.48 18.82
N ILE A 190 14.25 6.37 18.28
CA ILE A 190 15.68 6.10 18.01
C ILE A 190 16.43 5.76 19.30
N ASN A 191 16.18 6.49 20.39
CA ASN A 191 16.82 6.20 21.68
C ASN A 191 16.50 4.78 22.17
N GLY A 192 15.22 4.38 22.11
CA GLY A 192 14.80 3.04 22.50
C GLY A 192 15.39 1.93 21.60
N VAL A 193 15.44 2.18 20.30
CA VAL A 193 16.02 1.26 19.30
C VAL A 193 17.52 1.09 19.48
N LEU A 194 18.26 2.18 19.64
CA LEU A 194 19.71 2.13 19.84
C LEU A 194 20.05 1.36 21.12
N LYS A 195 19.37 1.68 22.22
CA LYS A 195 19.59 1.00 23.50
C LYS A 195 19.42 -0.52 23.39
N ILE A 196 18.30 -0.99 22.82
CA ILE A 196 18.07 -2.44 22.69
C ILE A 196 19.02 -3.09 21.68
N ALA A 197 19.38 -2.38 20.60
CA ALA A 197 20.30 -2.88 19.60
C ALA A 197 21.71 -3.08 20.16
N GLU A 198 22.16 -2.20 21.04
CA GLU A 198 23.46 -2.33 21.71
C GLU A 198 23.45 -3.44 22.76
N GLU A 199 22.40 -3.51 23.58
CA GLU A 199 22.25 -4.54 24.62
C GLU A 199 22.15 -5.96 24.04
N MET A 200 21.47 -6.12 22.90
CA MET A 200 21.22 -7.42 22.28
C MET A 200 22.06 -7.68 21.03
N ASN A 201 23.04 -6.82 20.73
CA ASN A 201 23.90 -6.89 19.54
C ASN A 201 23.11 -7.07 18.22
N GLN A 202 22.07 -6.25 18.02
CA GLN A 202 21.24 -6.27 16.83
C GLN A 202 21.65 -5.22 15.81
N ASP A 203 21.55 -5.60 14.53
CA ASP A 203 21.70 -4.67 13.41
C ASP A 203 20.45 -3.81 13.23
N ILE A 204 20.64 -2.56 12.81
CA ILE A 204 19.58 -1.59 12.53
C ILE A 204 19.57 -1.26 11.04
N PHE A 205 18.39 -1.29 10.44
CA PHE A 205 18.18 -0.93 9.03
C PHE A 205 17.09 0.13 8.91
N VAL A 206 17.41 1.30 8.38
CA VAL A 206 16.53 2.47 8.39
C VAL A 206 16.25 2.99 6.99
N THR A 207 15.01 3.36 6.73
CA THR A 207 14.66 4.18 5.57
C THR A 207 13.66 5.27 5.94
N THR A 208 13.78 6.43 5.29
CA THR A 208 12.80 7.52 5.37
C THR A 208 11.89 7.54 4.15
N SER A 209 10.85 8.36 4.16
CA SER A 209 10.02 8.64 2.99
C SER A 209 10.38 9.99 2.34
N ARG A 210 9.95 10.24 1.11
CA ARG A 210 10.09 11.56 0.46
C ARG A 210 9.36 12.70 1.19
N ARG A 211 8.43 12.38 2.10
CA ARG A 211 7.61 13.34 2.86
C ARG A 211 8.18 13.63 4.25
N THR A 212 9.26 12.95 4.63
CA THR A 212 9.94 13.16 5.92
C THR A 212 10.44 14.61 5.98
N SER A 213 10.39 15.27 7.14
CA SER A 213 10.94 16.62 7.26
C SER A 213 12.47 16.59 7.24
N SER A 214 13.10 17.67 6.75
CA SER A 214 14.57 17.74 6.75
C SER A 214 15.17 17.70 8.16
N GLU A 215 14.43 18.19 9.16
CA GLU A 215 14.84 18.07 10.58
C GLU A 215 14.93 16.62 11.05
N ILE A 216 14.00 15.76 10.63
CA ILE A 216 14.03 14.33 10.95
C ILE A 216 15.10 13.61 10.15
N ASP A 217 15.26 13.94 8.86
CA ASP A 217 16.34 13.38 8.03
C ASP A 217 17.72 13.69 8.65
N SER A 218 17.95 14.94 9.08
CA SER A 218 19.18 15.35 9.78
C SER A 218 19.37 14.65 11.12
N LEU A 219 18.30 14.51 11.93
CA LEU A 219 18.36 13.75 13.18
C LEU A 219 18.83 12.30 12.94
N LEU A 220 18.24 11.62 11.96
CA LEU A 220 18.58 10.22 11.64
C LEU A 220 20.03 10.09 11.18
N LYS A 221 20.51 11.00 10.31
CA LYS A 221 21.90 11.02 9.89
C LYS A 221 22.87 11.19 11.06
N ASN A 222 22.65 12.21 11.88
CA ASN A 222 23.53 12.53 12.99
C ASN A 222 23.60 11.38 14.01
N ARG A 223 22.50 10.66 14.21
CA ARG A 223 22.41 9.59 15.21
C ARG A 223 22.83 8.22 14.69
N LEU A 224 22.66 7.94 13.39
CA LEU A 224 22.76 6.58 12.85
C LEU A 224 23.82 6.38 11.78
N ALA A 225 24.27 7.42 11.06
CA ALA A 225 25.14 7.22 9.89
C ALA A 225 26.46 6.50 10.22
N ASN A 226 27.06 6.80 11.38
CA ASN A 226 28.32 6.19 11.84
C ASN A 226 28.12 5.30 13.07
N HIS A 227 26.88 4.94 13.41
CA HIS A 227 26.61 4.11 14.59
C HIS A 227 26.93 2.65 14.28
N ARG A 228 27.68 1.96 15.16
CA ARG A 228 28.16 0.58 14.93
C ARG A 228 27.05 -0.44 14.60
N CYS A 229 25.88 -0.29 15.23
CA CYS A 229 24.70 -1.13 15.01
C CYS A 229 23.94 -0.79 13.72
N CYS A 230 24.11 0.40 13.14
CA CYS A 230 23.40 0.78 11.93
C CYS A 230 24.13 0.24 10.69
N LYS A 231 23.48 -0.68 9.96
CA LYS A 231 24.06 -1.30 8.75
C LYS A 231 23.49 -0.73 7.46
N LEU A 232 22.34 -0.04 7.54
CA LEU A 232 21.72 0.61 6.41
C LEU A 232 20.97 1.86 6.87
N LEU A 233 21.23 2.99 6.22
CA LEU A 233 20.46 4.21 6.35
C LEU A 233 20.15 4.77 4.97
N VAL A 234 18.87 4.79 4.59
CA VAL A 234 18.40 5.32 3.31
C VAL A 234 17.53 6.55 3.54
N ILE A 235 18.03 7.72 3.14
CA ILE A 235 17.27 8.97 3.14
C ILE A 235 16.58 9.13 1.78
N ALA A 236 15.27 8.90 1.72
CA ALA A 236 14.55 8.78 0.44
C ALA A 236 14.48 10.06 -0.40
N LYS A 237 14.83 11.23 0.16
CA LYS A 237 15.01 12.46 -0.63
C LYS A 237 16.32 12.50 -1.40
N GLU A 238 17.35 11.80 -0.93
CA GLU A 238 18.68 11.77 -1.52
C GLU A 238 18.82 10.59 -2.48
N ALA A 239 18.49 9.40 -1.97
CA ALA A 239 18.48 8.17 -2.75
C ALA A 239 17.32 7.31 -2.28
N ASN A 240 16.56 6.78 -3.22
CA ASN A 240 15.48 5.84 -2.91
C ASN A 240 15.54 4.63 -3.84
N PRO A 241 16.52 3.72 -3.63
CA PRO A 241 16.64 2.52 -4.43
C PRO A 241 15.37 1.66 -4.37
N GLU A 242 15.00 1.07 -5.50
CA GLU A 242 13.86 0.16 -5.56
C GLU A 242 14.09 -1.05 -4.64
N GLY A 243 13.03 -1.48 -3.96
CA GLY A 243 13.09 -2.62 -3.04
C GLY A 243 13.74 -2.33 -1.68
N THR A 244 14.07 -1.08 -1.35
CA THR A 244 14.65 -0.73 -0.03
C THR A 244 13.79 -1.23 1.14
N VAL A 245 12.48 -0.96 1.12
CA VAL A 245 11.56 -1.45 2.17
C VAL A 245 11.60 -2.97 2.26
N ARG A 246 11.53 -3.68 1.11
CA ARG A 246 11.60 -5.15 1.09
C ARG A 246 12.90 -5.67 1.70
N LYS A 247 14.05 -5.10 1.33
CA LYS A 247 15.36 -5.49 1.88
C LYS A 247 15.41 -5.28 3.40
N ILE A 248 14.89 -4.16 3.90
CA ILE A 248 14.79 -3.92 5.35
C ILE A 248 13.92 -4.96 6.02
N LEU A 249 12.74 -5.25 5.46
CA LEU A 249 11.83 -6.27 5.98
C LEU A 249 12.49 -7.65 6.00
N ASP A 250 13.21 -8.02 4.93
CA ASP A 250 13.91 -9.30 4.82
C ASP A 250 15.02 -9.43 5.88
N SER A 251 15.75 -8.35 6.17
CA SER A 251 16.86 -8.30 7.15
C SER A 251 16.42 -8.15 8.62
N SER A 252 15.15 -7.88 8.90
CA SER A 252 14.69 -7.53 10.25
C SER A 252 13.82 -8.60 10.89
N GLU A 253 13.99 -8.90 12.18
CA GLU A 253 13.06 -9.73 12.97
C GLU A 253 11.87 -8.89 13.46
N VAL A 254 12.12 -7.63 13.79
CA VAL A 254 11.14 -6.64 14.25
C VAL A 254 11.24 -5.34 13.46
N VAL A 255 10.09 -4.75 13.14
CA VAL A 255 9.98 -3.56 12.30
C VAL A 255 9.14 -2.51 13.00
N ILE A 256 9.71 -1.32 13.18
CA ILE A 256 9.06 -0.15 13.71
C ILE A 256 8.64 0.76 12.55
N VAL A 257 7.37 1.18 12.53
CA VAL A 257 6.79 1.95 11.43
C VAL A 257 6.07 3.18 11.94
N SER A 258 6.21 4.31 11.24
CA SER A 258 5.43 5.53 11.51
C SER A 258 3.93 5.33 11.25
N PRO A 259 3.04 5.95 12.05
CA PRO A 259 1.61 5.60 12.08
C PRO A 259 0.81 6.08 10.86
N GLU A 260 1.28 7.09 10.13
CA GLU A 260 0.57 7.60 8.95
C GLU A 260 0.66 6.67 7.72
N SER A 261 1.74 5.89 7.63
CA SER A 261 2.06 5.18 6.39
C SER A 261 1.37 3.83 6.32
N ILE A 262 0.09 3.83 5.96
CA ILE A 262 -0.71 2.60 5.78
C ILE A 262 -0.02 1.60 4.83
N SER A 263 0.67 2.09 3.79
CA SER A 263 1.43 1.22 2.88
C SER A 263 2.55 0.49 3.62
N MET A 264 3.42 1.21 4.33
CA MET A 264 4.54 0.59 5.03
C MET A 264 4.08 -0.31 6.18
N ILE A 265 3.00 0.07 6.89
CA ILE A 265 2.39 -0.77 7.92
C ILE A 265 1.85 -2.06 7.29
N SER A 266 1.18 -1.96 6.14
CA SER A 266 0.63 -3.12 5.41
C SER A 266 1.74 -4.05 4.91
N GLU A 267 2.80 -3.48 4.35
CA GLU A 267 3.99 -4.22 3.88
C GLU A 267 4.69 -4.93 5.04
N ALA A 268 4.91 -4.24 6.17
CA ALA A 268 5.49 -4.83 7.37
C ALA A 268 4.59 -5.94 7.94
N ALA A 269 3.29 -5.73 8.06
CA ALA A 269 2.36 -6.74 8.59
C ALA A 269 2.25 -7.98 7.67
N SER A 270 2.46 -7.80 6.37
CA SER A 270 2.47 -8.91 5.39
C SER A 270 3.80 -9.66 5.35
N SER A 271 4.86 -9.14 5.97
CA SER A 271 6.22 -9.69 5.91
C SER A 271 6.51 -10.86 6.86
N GLY A 272 5.58 -11.14 7.78
CA GLY A 272 5.76 -12.16 8.81
C GLY A 272 6.81 -11.79 9.87
N ARG A 273 7.01 -10.49 10.13
CA ARG A 273 7.86 -9.93 11.19
C ARG A 273 7.02 -9.37 12.33
N TYR A 274 7.65 -9.14 13.47
CA TYR A 274 7.00 -8.35 14.52
C TYR A 274 6.87 -6.91 14.04
N VAL A 275 5.69 -6.31 14.19
CA VAL A 275 5.44 -4.95 13.73
C VAL A 275 5.01 -4.08 14.89
N VAL A 276 5.77 -3.01 15.11
CA VAL A 276 5.45 -1.97 16.09
C VAL A 276 5.09 -0.69 15.35
N VAL A 277 3.91 -0.14 15.62
CA VAL A 277 3.53 1.20 15.17
C VAL A 277 3.68 2.16 16.33
N PHE A 278 4.62 3.10 16.23
CA PHE A 278 4.82 4.09 17.29
C PHE A 278 3.75 5.17 17.20
N LYS A 279 2.95 5.34 18.25
CA LYS A 279 1.92 6.38 18.31
C LYS A 279 1.59 6.78 19.73
N ARG A 280 1.15 8.03 19.91
CA ARG A 280 0.53 8.48 21.17
C ARG A 280 -0.95 8.06 21.22
N SER A 281 -1.48 7.96 22.43
CA SER A 281 -2.90 7.72 22.68
C SER A 281 -3.82 8.80 22.10
N SER A 282 -3.34 10.04 21.96
CA SER A 282 -4.10 11.21 21.50
C SER A 282 -4.12 11.42 19.97
N MET A 283 -3.76 10.42 19.16
CA MET A 283 -3.87 10.54 17.71
C MET A 283 -5.31 10.86 17.28
N SER A 284 -5.47 11.83 16.38
CA SER A 284 -6.78 12.29 15.91
C SER A 284 -7.57 11.12 15.27
N LYS A 285 -8.88 11.08 15.55
CA LYS A 285 -9.81 10.06 15.01
C LYS A 285 -9.92 10.20 13.49
N GLY A 286 -9.01 9.54 12.78
CA GLY A 286 -8.89 9.58 11.33
C GLY A 286 -8.78 8.19 10.71
N LYS A 287 -8.62 8.15 9.38
CA LYS A 287 -8.46 6.89 8.63
C LYS A 287 -7.23 6.09 9.09
N TYR A 288 -6.14 6.77 9.48
CA TYR A 288 -4.89 6.14 9.93
C TYR A 288 -5.12 5.39 11.24
N GLU A 289 -5.72 6.06 12.22
CA GLU A 289 -6.06 5.47 13.51
C GLU A 289 -7.02 4.29 13.36
N LYS A 290 -8.05 4.40 12.52
CA LYS A 290 -8.95 3.27 12.23
C LYS A 290 -8.22 2.07 11.61
N SER A 291 -7.27 2.33 10.71
CA SER A 291 -6.46 1.28 10.07
C SER A 291 -5.57 0.57 11.08
N ILE A 292 -4.87 1.34 11.92
CA ILE A 292 -4.00 0.82 12.99
C ILE A 292 -4.83 0.03 14.00
N ALA A 293 -5.93 0.60 14.48
CA ALA A 293 -6.81 -0.06 15.45
C ALA A 293 -7.34 -1.39 14.91
N ASN A 294 -7.74 -1.43 13.64
CA ASN A 294 -8.18 -2.68 12.99
C ASN A 294 -7.06 -3.73 12.93
N LEU A 295 -5.85 -3.35 12.50
CA LEU A 295 -4.73 -4.29 12.42
C LEU A 295 -4.32 -4.78 13.82
N GLN A 296 -4.34 -3.91 14.82
CA GLN A 296 -4.02 -4.26 16.20
C GLN A 296 -5.08 -5.17 16.83
N SER A 297 -6.37 -4.88 16.67
CA SER A 297 -7.44 -5.69 17.27
C SER A 297 -7.47 -7.11 16.71
N HIS A 298 -6.98 -7.31 15.49
CA HIS A 298 -6.86 -8.62 14.87
C HIS A 298 -5.50 -9.31 15.12
N GLY A 299 -4.56 -8.66 15.82
CA GLY A 299 -3.28 -9.23 16.24
C GLY A 299 -2.16 -9.19 15.18
N TYR A 300 -2.25 -8.31 14.18
CA TYR A 300 -1.21 -8.20 13.12
C TYR A 300 -0.08 -7.24 13.49
N ILE A 301 -0.34 -6.27 14.36
CA ILE A 301 0.62 -5.25 14.80
C ILE A 301 0.43 -4.97 16.29
N LYS A 302 1.44 -4.36 16.93
CA LYS A 302 1.32 -3.75 18.26
C LYS A 302 1.57 -2.25 18.15
N SER A 303 0.76 -1.43 18.81
CA SER A 303 1.08 -0.02 18.99
C SER A 303 1.82 0.21 20.30
N ALA A 304 2.76 1.14 20.31
CA ALA A 304 3.49 1.55 21.51
C ALA A 304 3.72 3.06 21.50
N ALA A 305 3.77 3.69 22.69
CA ALA A 305 4.22 5.08 22.76
C ALA A 305 5.71 5.17 22.34
N PRO A 306 6.17 6.32 21.80
CA PRO A 306 7.57 6.49 21.40
C PRO A 306 8.61 6.15 22.49
N ASP A 307 8.27 6.42 23.75
CA ASP A 307 9.07 6.13 24.95
C ASP A 307 8.98 4.68 25.43
N GLU A 308 7.98 3.91 24.97
CA GLU A 308 7.79 2.49 25.31
C GLU A 308 8.41 1.53 24.28
N ILE A 309 9.06 2.07 23.24
CA ILE A 309 9.65 1.26 22.17
C ILE A 309 10.66 0.27 22.72
N TYR A 310 11.54 0.70 23.62
CA TYR A 310 12.53 -0.19 24.24
C TYR A 310 11.88 -1.44 24.87
N ASN A 311 10.88 -1.23 25.75
CA ASN A 311 10.19 -2.32 26.44
C ASN A 311 9.45 -3.24 25.47
N THR A 312 8.82 -2.64 24.45
CA THR A 312 8.08 -3.39 23.43
C THR A 312 9.00 -4.27 22.59
N LEU A 313 10.15 -3.75 22.16
CA LEU A 313 11.14 -4.50 21.39
C LEU A 313 11.77 -5.60 22.24
N ARG A 314 12.11 -5.31 23.50
CA ARG A 314 12.63 -6.30 24.43
C ARG A 314 11.69 -7.49 24.56
N CYS A 315 10.41 -7.25 24.82
CA CYS A 315 9.36 -8.28 24.89
C CYS A 315 9.31 -9.15 23.62
N PHE A 316 9.31 -8.54 22.41
CA PHE A 316 9.29 -9.31 21.17
C PHE A 316 10.54 -10.14 20.93
N LEU A 317 11.72 -9.61 21.24
CA LEU A 317 12.99 -10.30 21.03
C LEU A 317 13.23 -11.41 22.06
N THR A 318 12.68 -11.29 23.28
CA THR A 318 12.81 -12.32 24.33
C THR A 318 11.71 -13.37 24.30
N GLU A 319 10.44 -12.96 24.26
CA GLU A 319 9.29 -13.86 24.41
C GLU A 319 8.90 -14.52 23.08
N LYS A 320 9.24 -13.88 21.94
CA LYS A 320 8.94 -14.35 20.59
C LYS A 320 7.48 -14.81 20.41
N PRO A 321 6.48 -13.92 20.64
CA PRO A 321 5.08 -14.29 20.54
C PRO A 321 4.69 -14.77 19.13
N HIS A 322 3.60 -15.51 19.01
CA HIS A 322 3.16 -16.00 17.71
C HIS A 322 2.80 -14.86 16.73
N ILE A 323 3.40 -14.88 15.52
CA ILE A 323 3.12 -13.91 14.46
C ILE A 323 1.93 -14.38 13.62
N LYS A 324 0.83 -13.63 13.66
CA LYS A 324 -0.33 -13.89 12.81
C LYS A 324 -0.08 -13.41 11.38
N LYS A 325 -0.36 -14.26 10.39
CA LYS A 325 -0.18 -13.95 8.97
C LYS A 325 -1.42 -13.30 8.36
N ILE A 326 -1.21 -12.33 7.47
CA ILE A 326 -2.27 -11.72 6.65
C ILE A 326 -2.47 -12.53 5.37
N GLU A 327 -3.69 -13.01 5.14
CA GLU A 327 -4.06 -13.85 3.99
C GLU A 327 -4.76 -13.06 2.86
N ASP A 328 -4.69 -11.72 2.89
CA ASP A 328 -5.41 -10.87 1.93
C ASP A 328 -5.02 -11.17 0.48
N ARG A 329 -3.74 -11.48 0.24
CA ARG A 329 -3.24 -11.79 -1.10
C ARG A 329 -3.95 -13.01 -1.70
N GLU A 330 -4.01 -14.11 -0.97
CA GLU A 330 -4.67 -15.35 -1.41
C GLU A 330 -6.17 -15.14 -1.63
N LYS A 331 -6.81 -14.39 -0.73
CA LYS A 331 -8.22 -14.00 -0.87
C LYS A 331 -8.47 -13.21 -2.15
N ILE A 332 -7.59 -12.25 -2.48
CA ILE A 332 -7.69 -11.47 -3.72
C ILE A 332 -7.51 -12.37 -4.95
N ILE A 333 -6.46 -13.22 -5.00
CA ILE A 333 -6.23 -14.15 -6.12
C ILE A 333 -7.48 -15.00 -6.37
N LYS A 334 -7.99 -15.68 -5.33
CA LYS A 334 -9.16 -16.56 -5.45
C LYS A 334 -10.39 -15.82 -5.98
N ARG A 335 -10.54 -14.53 -5.62
CA ARG A 335 -11.63 -13.71 -6.15
C ARG A 335 -11.40 -13.30 -7.61
N LEU A 336 -10.16 -13.02 -7.98
CA LEU A 336 -9.76 -12.69 -9.35
C LEU A 336 -9.99 -13.86 -10.31
N GLU A 337 -9.74 -15.10 -9.90
CA GLU A 337 -9.97 -16.32 -10.71
C GLU A 337 -11.44 -16.49 -11.17
N VAL A 338 -12.38 -15.95 -10.39
CA VAL A 338 -13.82 -15.96 -10.70
C VAL A 338 -14.23 -14.77 -11.56
N VAL A 339 -13.55 -13.63 -11.42
CA VAL A 339 -13.91 -12.36 -12.08
C VAL A 339 -13.38 -12.30 -13.51
N ILE A 340 -12.20 -12.88 -13.74
CA ILE A 340 -11.44 -12.90 -14.99
C ILE A 340 -11.69 -14.23 -15.70
#